data_AF-A0A8H7S198-F1
#
_entry.id   AF-A0A8H7S198-F1
#
_cell.length_a   1.000
_cell.length_b   1.000
_cell.length_c   1.000
_cell.angle_alpha   90.00
_cell.angle_beta   90.00
_cell.angle_gamma   90.00
#
_symmetry.space_group_name_H-M   'P 1'
#
loop_
_entity.id
_entity.type
_entity.pdbx_description
1 polymer ?
#
loop_
_entity_poly.entity_id
_entity_poly.type
_entity_poly.pdbx_seq_one_letter_code
_entity_poly.pdbx_strand_id
1 'polypeptide(L)'
;MNDGEQLQHDNDPLLTPGELRQIVDNLPSRMKHPHSDYEYSDASSFETEIEEFFNYCEIENDLKSYQQEYEKSGWWELNEEKQRRHIEQTIDRLEHSKRDERVSAAKQLLCIGLGCCYPKNSCRLQNCSEVAIANSRLMYACGALTAVFYAFNRGCKQHDVYK
;
A
#
# COMPACT_ATOMS: atom_id res chain seq x y z
N MET A 1 5.19 67.39 -27.73
CA MET A 1 4.15 67.72 -26.73
C MET A 1 3.14 66.60 -26.84
N ASN A 2 3.42 65.47 -26.20
CA ASN A 2 3.00 65.13 -24.83
C ASN A 2 1.51 65.40 -24.64
N ASP A 3 0.76 64.31 -24.51
CA ASP A 3 -0.37 64.07 -23.59
C ASP A 3 -1.01 62.78 -24.11
N GLY A 4 -0.48 61.61 -23.74
CA GLY A 4 -0.67 61.07 -22.41
C GLY A 4 -1.93 60.21 -22.46
N GLU A 5 -1.85 59.05 -23.13
CA GLU A 5 -2.89 58.03 -23.08
C GLU A 5 -3.13 57.68 -21.61
N GLN A 6 -4.25 58.16 -21.08
CA GLN A 6 -4.79 57.73 -19.80
C GLN A 6 -5.15 56.26 -19.97
N LEU A 7 -4.21 55.39 -19.62
CA LEU A 7 -4.50 54.00 -19.32
C LEU A 7 -5.49 54.02 -18.17
N GLN A 8 -6.78 53.88 -18.51
CA GLN A 8 -7.81 53.45 -17.58
C GLN A 8 -7.28 52.18 -16.94
N HIS A 9 -6.78 52.34 -15.72
CA HIS A 9 -6.43 51.22 -14.87
C HIS A 9 -7.78 50.57 -14.56
N ASP A 10 -8.14 49.57 -15.35
CA ASP A 10 -9.23 48.67 -15.02
C ASP A 10 -9.00 48.26 -13.58
N ASN A 11 -9.94 48.66 -12.71
CA ASN A 11 -10.04 48.17 -11.35
C ASN A 11 -10.42 46.70 -11.49
N ASP A 12 -9.42 45.87 -11.74
CA ASP A 12 -9.57 44.43 -11.70
C ASP A 12 -10.07 44.08 -10.29
N PRO A 13 -11.27 43.50 -10.13
CA PRO A 13 -11.85 43.20 -8.82
C PRO A 13 -11.09 42.08 -8.09
N LEU A 14 -9.95 41.67 -8.64
CA LEU A 14 -9.09 40.63 -8.12
C LEU A 14 -8.17 41.20 -7.05
N LEU A 15 -8.31 40.62 -5.85
CA LEU A 15 -7.50 40.90 -4.68
C LEU A 15 -6.02 41.04 -5.05
N THR A 16 -5.45 42.20 -4.77
CA THR A 16 -4.03 42.43 -5.00
C THR A 16 -3.20 41.52 -4.08
N PRO A 17 -1.95 41.18 -4.45
CA PRO A 17 -1.08 40.36 -3.61
C PRO A 17 -0.88 40.90 -2.18
N GLY A 18 -1.01 42.22 -1.99
CA GLY A 18 -0.98 42.87 -0.68
C GLY A 18 -2.24 42.60 0.14
N GLU A 19 -3.41 42.66 -0.48
CA GLU A 19 -4.69 42.34 0.16
C GLU A 19 -4.80 40.85 0.48
N LEU A 20 -4.28 39.97 -0.38
CA LEU A 20 -4.19 38.54 -0.10
C LEU A 20 -3.33 38.24 1.13
N ARG A 21 -2.20 38.94 1.31
CA ARG A 21 -1.37 38.81 2.51
C ARG A 21 -2.09 39.30 3.76
N GLN A 22 -2.79 40.43 3.69
CA GLN A 22 -3.61 40.90 4.80
C GLN A 22 -4.74 39.94 5.15
N ILE A 23 -5.38 39.30 4.17
CA ILE A 23 -6.41 38.29 4.44
C ILE A 23 -5.78 37.08 5.12
N VAL A 24 -4.62 36.59 4.65
CA VAL A 24 -3.91 35.45 5.27
C VAL A 24 -3.41 35.76 6.68
N ASP A 25 -2.91 36.97 6.92
CA ASP A 25 -2.44 37.40 8.25
C ASP A 25 -3.60 37.62 9.24
N ASN A 26 -4.79 37.99 8.74
CA ASN A 26 -6.01 38.14 9.52
C ASN A 26 -6.83 36.85 9.62
N LEU A 27 -6.47 35.79 8.89
CA LEU A 27 -7.06 34.47 9.12
C LEU A 27 -6.65 34.03 10.53
N PRO A 28 -7.60 33.62 11.37
CA PRO A 28 -7.31 33.23 12.74
C PRO A 28 -6.39 32.00 12.72
N SER A 29 -5.08 32.23 12.85
CA SER A 29 -4.02 31.22 12.75
C SER A 29 -4.06 30.14 13.84
N ARG A 30 -5.12 30.17 14.68
CA ARG A 30 -5.38 29.29 15.82
C ARG A 30 -6.78 28.70 15.82
N MET A 31 -7.58 28.89 14.78
CA MET A 31 -8.76 28.03 14.62
C MET A 31 -8.22 26.64 14.35
N LYS A 32 -8.26 25.79 15.39
CA LYS A 32 -8.28 24.34 15.20
C LYS A 32 -9.22 24.07 14.02
N HIS A 33 -8.71 23.43 12.97
CA HIS A 33 -9.55 23.09 11.83
C HIS A 33 -10.85 22.46 12.36
N PRO A 34 -12.03 22.78 11.83
CA PRO A 34 -13.30 22.22 12.31
C PRO A 34 -13.36 20.68 12.27
N HIS A 35 -12.35 20.06 11.65
CA HIS A 35 -12.17 18.62 11.53
C HIS A 35 -10.99 18.07 12.36
N SER A 36 -10.30 18.89 13.16
CA SER A 36 -9.17 18.41 13.98
C SER A 36 -9.62 17.42 15.04
N ASP A 37 -10.87 17.54 15.47
CA ASP A 37 -11.50 16.69 16.48
C ASP A 37 -12.48 15.69 15.82
N TYR A 38 -12.44 15.55 14.50
CA TYR A 38 -13.28 14.61 13.77
C TYR A 38 -12.70 13.20 13.92
N GLU A 39 -13.14 12.48 14.95
CA GLU A 39 -13.00 11.03 15.00
C GLU A 39 -13.95 10.42 13.97
N TYR A 40 -13.40 9.72 12.98
CA TYR A 40 -14.20 8.87 12.11
C TYR A 40 -14.86 7.80 12.98
N SER A 41 -16.12 8.02 13.36
CA SER A 41 -16.92 7.09 14.17
C SER A 41 -17.13 5.73 13.52
N ASP A 42 -16.75 5.62 12.23
CA ASP A 42 -16.93 4.49 11.34
C ASP A 42 -15.60 3.97 10.78
N ALA A 43 -14.45 4.40 11.34
CA ALA A 43 -13.20 3.69 11.08
C ALA A 43 -13.33 2.32 11.76
N SER A 44 -13.82 1.34 11.01
CA SER A 44 -13.93 -0.02 11.51
C SER A 44 -12.54 -0.48 11.98
N SER A 45 -12.49 -1.38 12.96
CA SER A 45 -11.19 -1.84 13.47
C SER A 45 -10.35 -2.36 12.30
N PHE A 46 -9.02 -2.23 12.35
CA PHE A 46 -8.13 -2.75 11.31
C PHE A 46 -8.49 -4.19 10.90
N GLU A 47 -8.89 -5.00 11.87
CA GLU A 47 -9.36 -6.37 11.66
C GLU A 47 -10.65 -6.44 10.83
N THR A 48 -11.60 -5.54 11.07
CA THR A 48 -12.87 -5.45 10.32
C THR A 48 -12.65 -5.01 8.87
N GLU A 49 -11.81 -3.98 8.64
CA GLU A 49 -11.43 -3.54 7.29
C GLU A 49 -10.74 -4.66 6.50
N ILE A 50 -9.81 -5.37 7.15
CA ILE A 50 -9.12 -6.50 6.54
C ILE A 50 -10.10 -7.65 6.23
N GLU A 51 -11.06 -7.91 7.11
CA GLU A 51 -12.10 -8.90 6.86
C GLU A 51 -13.01 -8.52 5.69
N GLU A 52 -13.42 -7.26 5.60
CA GLU A 52 -14.20 -6.76 4.47
C GLU A 52 -13.42 -6.95 3.16
N PHE A 53 -12.15 -6.53 3.12
CA PHE A 53 -11.27 -6.69 1.96
C PHE A 53 -11.20 -8.15 1.48
N PHE A 54 -11.10 -9.11 2.39
CA PHE A 54 -11.04 -10.52 2.00
C PHE A 54 -12.38 -11.14 1.64
N ASN A 55 -13.49 -10.58 2.15
CA ASN A 55 -14.84 -11.05 1.83
C ASN A 55 -15.33 -10.61 0.44
N TYR A 56 -14.57 -9.80 -0.30
CA TYR A 56 -14.79 -9.61 -1.73
C TYR A 56 -14.57 -10.93 -2.48
N CYS A 57 -15.63 -11.47 -3.11
CA CYS A 57 -15.71 -12.83 -3.68
C CYS A 57 -14.54 -13.26 -4.58
N GLU A 58 -13.89 -12.33 -5.28
CA GLU A 58 -12.76 -12.62 -6.16
C GLU A 58 -11.49 -12.96 -5.36
N ILE A 59 -11.26 -12.21 -4.30
CA ILE A 59 -10.10 -12.36 -3.42
C ILE A 59 -10.19 -13.67 -2.63
N GLU A 60 -11.40 -14.05 -2.19
CA GLU A 60 -11.61 -15.29 -1.45
C GLU A 60 -11.23 -16.54 -2.27
N ASN A 61 -11.56 -16.57 -3.56
CA ASN A 61 -11.28 -17.73 -4.41
C ASN A 61 -9.81 -17.82 -4.82
N ASP A 62 -9.19 -16.69 -5.16
CA ASP A 62 -7.79 -16.64 -5.55
C ASP A 62 -6.87 -17.04 -4.39
N LEU A 63 -7.14 -16.53 -3.18
CA LEU A 63 -6.33 -16.81 -1.99
C LEU A 63 -6.36 -18.28 -1.57
N LYS A 64 -7.51 -18.98 -1.72
CA LYS A 64 -7.61 -20.42 -1.44
C LYS A 64 -6.60 -21.22 -2.26
N SER A 65 -6.42 -20.86 -3.54
CA SER A 65 -5.45 -21.55 -4.40
C SER A 65 -4.00 -21.25 -3.98
N TYR A 66 -3.72 -20.03 -3.52
CA TYR A 66 -2.36 -19.61 -3.12
C TYR A 66 -1.98 -20.23 -1.77
N GLN A 67 -2.94 -20.39 -0.87
CA GLN A 67 -2.75 -21.02 0.43
C GLN A 67 -2.30 -22.48 0.31
N GLN A 68 -2.82 -23.25 -0.65
CA GLN A 68 -2.41 -24.64 -0.86
C GLN A 68 -0.93 -24.76 -1.26
N GLU A 69 -0.39 -23.78 -2.00
CA GLU A 69 1.04 -23.73 -2.31
C GLU A 69 1.86 -23.31 -1.09
N TYR A 70 1.33 -22.40 -0.28
CA TYR A 70 1.97 -21.93 0.95
C TYR A 70 2.03 -23.00 2.04
N GLU A 71 0.97 -23.78 2.28
CA GLU A 71 0.95 -24.84 3.29
C GLU A 71 2.03 -25.89 3.03
N LYS A 72 2.32 -26.17 1.75
CA LYS A 72 3.40 -27.08 1.34
C LYS A 72 4.81 -26.55 1.65
N SER A 73 4.96 -25.24 1.89
CA SER A 73 6.27 -24.63 2.19
C SER A 73 6.78 -24.95 3.60
N GLY A 74 5.90 -25.37 4.53
CA GLY A 74 6.27 -25.60 5.92
C GLY A 74 6.73 -24.34 6.66
N TRP A 75 6.36 -23.14 6.18
CA TRP A 75 6.79 -21.84 6.72
C TRP A 75 6.75 -21.74 8.26
N TRP A 76 5.70 -22.31 8.87
CA TRP A 76 5.46 -22.29 10.31
C TRP A 76 6.44 -23.10 11.14
N GLU A 77 7.11 -24.08 10.52
CA GLU A 77 8.07 -24.97 11.18
C GLU A 77 9.50 -24.42 11.09
N LEU A 78 9.70 -23.34 10.32
CA LEU A 78 10.99 -22.71 10.13
C LEU A 78 11.31 -21.77 11.30
N ASN A 79 12.60 -21.75 11.69
CA ASN A 79 13.11 -20.70 12.57
C ASN A 79 13.33 -19.40 11.78
N GLU A 80 13.52 -18.28 12.48
CA GLU A 80 13.65 -16.95 11.85
C GLU A 80 14.76 -16.87 10.79
N GLU A 81 15.91 -17.54 11.02
CA GLU A 81 17.01 -17.57 10.03
C GLU A 81 16.60 -18.28 8.73
N LYS A 82 15.91 -19.42 8.85
CA LYS A 82 15.38 -20.16 7.69
C LYS A 82 14.24 -19.39 7.01
N GLN A 83 13.39 -18.71 7.78
CA GLN A 83 12.33 -17.85 7.25
C GLN A 83 12.92 -16.70 6.43
N ARG A 84 13.97 -16.04 6.93
CA ARG A 84 14.72 -15.01 6.19
C ARG A 84 15.26 -15.55 4.88
N ARG A 85 15.98 -16.68 4.93
CA ARG A 85 16.53 -17.31 3.72
C ARG A 85 15.44 -17.70 2.73
N HIS A 86 14.30 -18.18 3.22
CA HIS A 86 13.16 -18.51 2.38
C HIS A 86 12.56 -17.27 1.70
N ILE A 87 12.44 -16.15 2.40
CA ILE A 87 12.02 -14.87 1.80
C ILE A 87 13.01 -14.43 0.74
N GLU A 88 14.31 -14.45 1.02
CA GLU A 88 15.37 -14.07 0.08
C GLU A 88 15.31 -14.91 -1.20
N GLN A 89 15.20 -16.24 -1.07
CA GLN A 89 15.02 -17.15 -2.22
C GLN A 89 13.73 -16.86 -3.00
N THR A 90 12.65 -16.49 -2.30
CA THR A 90 11.37 -16.16 -2.95
C THR A 90 11.49 -14.82 -3.68
N ILE A 91 12.22 -13.85 -3.12
CA ILE A 91 12.56 -12.58 -3.77
C ILE A 91 13.35 -12.84 -5.05
N ASP A 92 14.38 -13.70 -5.03
CA ASP A 92 15.16 -14.04 -6.23
C ASP A 92 14.28 -14.64 -7.33
N ARG A 93 13.26 -15.43 -6.96
CA ARG A 93 12.30 -16.01 -7.92
C ARG A 93 11.40 -14.97 -8.58
N LEU A 94 11.23 -13.77 -8.01
CA LEU A 94 10.56 -12.66 -8.69
C LEU A 94 11.31 -12.21 -9.96
N GLU A 95 12.61 -12.50 -10.05
CA GLU A 95 13.44 -12.16 -11.20
C GLU A 95 13.51 -13.26 -12.26
N HIS A 96 12.81 -14.37 -12.03
CA HIS A 96 12.86 -15.54 -12.90
C HIS A 96 12.37 -15.24 -14.33
N SER A 97 12.96 -15.92 -15.32
CA SER A 97 12.64 -15.70 -16.75
C SER A 97 11.20 -16.10 -17.10
N LYS A 98 10.71 -17.21 -16.54
CA LYS A 98 9.34 -17.70 -16.71
C LYS A 98 8.33 -16.88 -15.90
N ARG A 99 7.24 -16.45 -16.55
CA ARG A 99 6.15 -15.69 -15.93
C ARG A 99 5.53 -16.44 -14.75
N ASP A 100 5.23 -17.72 -14.94
CA ASP A 100 4.50 -18.51 -13.93
C ASP A 100 5.30 -18.63 -12.62
N GLU A 101 6.63 -18.74 -12.71
CA GLU A 101 7.52 -18.74 -11.55
C GLU A 101 7.51 -17.41 -10.81
N ARG A 102 7.53 -16.28 -11.54
CA ARG A 102 7.43 -14.95 -10.92
C ARG A 102 6.08 -14.76 -10.21
N VAL A 103 5.01 -15.21 -10.86
CA VAL A 103 3.66 -15.13 -10.31
C VAL A 103 3.52 -16.02 -9.08
N SER A 104 4.03 -17.25 -9.10
CA SER A 104 4.06 -18.14 -7.93
C SER A 104 4.86 -17.52 -6.78
N ALA A 105 6.03 -16.94 -7.05
CA ALA A 105 6.83 -16.25 -6.04
C ALA A 105 6.08 -15.04 -5.42
N ALA A 106 5.40 -14.24 -6.23
CA ALA A 106 4.59 -13.12 -5.75
C ALA A 106 3.43 -13.60 -4.86
N LYS A 107 2.74 -14.68 -5.25
CA LYS A 107 1.67 -15.31 -4.46
C LYS A 107 2.19 -15.83 -3.11
N GLN A 108 3.36 -16.46 -3.10
CA GLN A 108 3.98 -16.93 -1.86
C GLN A 108 4.35 -15.78 -0.92
N LEU A 109 4.95 -14.69 -1.42
CA LEU A 109 5.23 -13.50 -0.61
C LEU A 109 3.95 -12.88 -0.05
N LEU A 110 2.86 -12.86 -0.83
CA LEU A 110 1.55 -12.40 -0.36
C LEU A 110 1.04 -13.28 0.81
N CYS A 111 1.04 -14.60 0.65
CA CYS A 111 0.60 -15.53 1.71
C CYS A 111 1.45 -15.40 2.99
N ILE A 112 2.77 -15.23 2.86
CA ILE A 112 3.68 -14.94 3.99
C ILE A 112 3.26 -13.64 4.66
N GLY A 113 3.12 -12.54 3.92
CA GLY A 113 2.76 -11.23 4.47
C GLY A 113 1.41 -11.23 5.20
N LEU A 114 0.44 -11.98 4.68
CA LEU A 114 -0.88 -12.13 5.30
C LEU A 114 -0.91 -13.07 6.51
N GLY A 115 0.21 -13.72 6.84
CA GLY A 115 0.25 -14.71 7.93
C GLY A 115 -0.70 -15.89 7.71
N CYS A 116 -1.11 -16.15 6.46
CA CYS A 116 -2.09 -17.18 6.09
C CYS A 116 -3.39 -17.20 6.93
N CYS A 117 -3.80 -16.03 7.41
CA CYS A 117 -4.96 -15.84 8.28
C CYS A 117 -6.32 -15.95 7.58
N TYR A 118 -6.31 -16.26 6.29
CA TYR A 118 -7.49 -16.34 5.47
C TYR A 118 -7.48 -17.60 4.60
N PRO A 119 -8.60 -18.36 4.53
CA PRO A 119 -9.83 -18.18 5.29
C PRO A 119 -9.63 -18.45 6.78
N LYS A 120 -10.36 -17.73 7.66
CA LYS A 120 -10.31 -17.81 9.14
C LYS A 120 -10.31 -19.23 9.73
N ASN A 121 -10.82 -20.21 8.98
CA ASN A 121 -10.93 -21.61 9.39
C ASN A 121 -9.64 -22.42 9.25
N SER A 122 -8.61 -21.86 8.62
CA SER A 122 -7.32 -22.53 8.38
C SER A 122 -6.26 -22.16 9.44
N CYS A 123 -6.48 -21.07 10.19
CA CYS A 123 -5.49 -20.58 11.15
C CYS A 123 -5.62 -21.32 12.50
N ARG A 124 -4.54 -21.98 12.94
CA ARG A 124 -4.42 -22.54 14.31
C ARG A 124 -4.10 -21.47 15.37
N LEU A 125 -3.92 -20.22 14.97
CA LEU A 125 -3.30 -19.18 15.79
C LEU A 125 -4.33 -18.12 16.15
N GLN A 126 -4.51 -17.92 17.46
CA GLN A 126 -5.45 -16.96 18.04
C GLN A 126 -5.14 -15.49 17.66
N ASN A 127 -3.93 -15.19 17.17
CA ASN A 127 -3.40 -13.83 16.98
C ASN A 127 -2.90 -13.58 15.54
N CYS A 128 -3.83 -13.67 14.59
CA CYS A 128 -3.51 -13.59 13.18
C CYS A 128 -2.89 -12.24 12.74
N SER A 129 -3.35 -11.14 13.34
CA SER A 129 -2.83 -9.79 13.11
C SER A 129 -1.36 -9.65 13.56
N GLU A 130 -0.99 -10.21 14.72
CA GLU A 130 0.38 -10.17 15.23
C GLU A 130 1.36 -10.92 14.31
N VAL A 131 0.94 -12.06 13.78
CA VAL A 131 1.72 -12.86 12.83
C VAL A 131 1.93 -12.11 11.52
N ALA A 132 0.87 -11.52 10.96
CA ALA A 132 0.97 -10.71 9.74
C ALA A 132 1.93 -9.53 9.92
N ILE A 133 1.87 -8.85 11.08
CA ILE A 133 2.80 -7.76 11.43
C ILE A 133 4.25 -8.28 11.54
N ALA A 134 4.47 -9.40 12.21
CA ALA A 134 5.80 -9.99 12.36
C ALA A 134 6.40 -10.38 11.01
N ASN A 135 5.62 -11.06 10.16
CA ASN A 135 6.04 -11.45 8.82
C ASN A 135 6.33 -10.22 7.96
N SER A 136 5.50 -9.18 8.04
CA SER A 136 5.71 -7.91 7.31
C SER A 136 7.03 -7.24 7.72
N ARG A 137 7.37 -7.24 9.02
CA ARG A 137 8.66 -6.71 9.51
C ARG A 137 9.85 -7.51 8.96
N LEU A 138 9.74 -8.84 8.94
CA LEU A 138 10.79 -9.70 8.40
C LEU A 138 10.96 -9.48 6.90
N MET A 139 9.87 -9.42 6.14
CA MET A 139 9.88 -9.12 4.70
C MET A 139 10.50 -7.75 4.41
N TYR A 140 10.17 -6.74 5.22
CA TYR A 140 10.80 -5.41 5.13
C TYR A 140 12.32 -5.50 5.32
N ALA A 141 12.78 -6.23 6.35
CA ALA A 141 14.20 -6.42 6.61
C ALA A 141 14.94 -7.18 5.49
N CYS A 142 14.22 -8.01 4.70
CA CYS A 142 14.76 -8.71 3.54
C CYS A 142 14.70 -7.90 2.24
N GLY A 143 14.17 -6.66 2.27
CA GLY A 143 14.03 -5.83 1.07
C GLY A 143 12.89 -6.24 0.13
N ALA A 144 11.89 -6.98 0.62
CA ALA A 144 10.80 -7.51 -0.20
C ALA A 144 10.00 -6.40 -0.91
N LEU A 145 9.76 -5.26 -0.26
CA LEU A 145 9.03 -4.14 -0.88
C LEU A 145 9.72 -3.62 -2.13
N THR A 146 11.04 -3.42 -2.04
CA THR A 146 11.86 -2.98 -3.16
C THR A 146 11.84 -3.99 -4.31
N ALA A 147 11.98 -5.28 -3.98
CA ALA A 147 11.92 -6.35 -4.97
C ALA A 147 10.55 -6.42 -5.68
N VAL A 148 9.45 -6.36 -4.92
CA VAL A 148 8.09 -6.36 -5.46
C VAL A 148 7.86 -5.13 -6.33
N PHE A 149 8.32 -3.95 -5.92
CA PHE A 149 8.22 -2.73 -6.73
C PHE A 149 8.94 -2.86 -8.08
N TYR A 150 10.16 -3.40 -8.09
CA TYR A 150 10.89 -3.63 -9.34
C TYR A 150 10.24 -4.71 -10.21
N ALA A 151 9.73 -5.79 -9.60
CA ALA A 151 9.00 -6.83 -10.32
C ALA A 151 7.72 -6.29 -10.96
N PHE A 152 6.96 -5.45 -10.23
CA PHE A 152 5.76 -4.78 -10.73
C PHE A 152 6.08 -3.85 -11.90
N ASN A 153 7.05 -2.95 -11.74
CA ASN A 153 7.49 -2.04 -12.80
C ASN A 153 7.94 -2.79 -14.06
N ARG A 154 8.62 -3.92 -13.91
CA ARG A 154 9.04 -4.78 -15.03
C ARG A 154 7.82 -5.36 -15.76
N GLY A 155 6.82 -5.81 -15.01
CA GLY A 155 5.54 -6.29 -15.56
C GLY A 155 4.80 -5.20 -16.33
N CYS A 156 4.72 -3.99 -15.80
CA CYS A 156 4.09 -2.85 -16.49
C CYS A 156 4.81 -2.50 -17.80
N LYS A 157 6.15 -2.39 -17.77
CA LYS A 157 6.94 -2.05 -18.96
C LYS A 157 6.87 -3.11 -20.06
N GLN A 158 6.72 -4.39 -19.72
CA GLN A 158 6.53 -5.45 -20.72
C GLN A 158 5.19 -5.32 -21.48
N HIS A 159 4.18 -4.71 -20.86
CA HIS A 159 2.87 -4.52 -21.48
C HIS A 159 2.85 -3.37 -22.50
N ASP A 160 3.82 -2.45 -22.44
CA ASP A 160 3.95 -1.29 -23.35
C ASP A 160 4.68 -1.64 -24.66
N VAL A 161 5.41 -2.77 -24.73
CA VAL A 161 6.12 -3.20 -25.95
C VAL A 161 5.17 -3.77 -27.01
N TYR A 162 3.91 -4.03 -26.64
CA TYR A 162 2.87 -4.59 -27.53
C TYR A 162 1.77 -3.57 -27.91
N LYS A 163 2.03 -2.27 -27.74
CA LYS A 163 1.20 -1.18 -28.28
C LYS A 163 1.90 -0.52 -29.45
#